data_AF-A0A183J6Y3-F1
#
_entry.id   AF-A0A183J6Y3-F1
#
_cell.length_a   1.000
_cell.length_b   1.000
_cell.length_c   1.000
_cell.angle_alpha   90.00
_cell.angle_beta   90.00
_cell.angle_gamma   90.00
#
_symmetry.space_group_name_H-M   'P 1'
#
loop_
_entity.id
_entity.type
_entity.pdbx_description
1 polymer ?
#
loop_
_entity_poly.entity_id
_entity_poly.type
_entity_poly.pdbx_seq_one_letter_code
_entity_poly.pdbx_strand_id
1 'polypeptide(L)'
;MRRIKKNLNLSRMKMIAFALLAGCDYCPEGVPSIGKEKAFQYLRELPDDVDILKRLRNIATLKEENASDGELNETTSKFEKLIASHIKMLKNFPDKAIIDEFLRPRTCPNVEIGSWYMPSFRSFHSFMIRKAQWTSEYIISKIFPLITFWYLNYGTKLGLFIGEQPKIKGIFRQRVRNGVPCYEVQWERLDEDVWTQKEFYLTIEEKETIDKTFPHLRLAYLERVEHAKAERKIQVEFDIMHSRAKKDR
;
A
#
# COMPACT_ATOMS: atom_id res chain seq x y z
N MET A 1 13.55 -8.06 -5.06
CA MET A 1 14.69 -8.72 -5.74
C MET A 1 15.10 -10.07 -5.13
N ARG A 2 15.47 -10.17 -3.84
CA ARG A 2 15.94 -11.45 -3.24
C ARG A 2 14.97 -12.63 -3.42
N ARG A 3 13.66 -12.42 -3.15
CA ARG A 3 12.62 -13.45 -3.35
C ARG A 3 12.45 -13.87 -4.81
N ILE A 4 12.54 -12.92 -5.74
CA ILE A 4 12.43 -13.17 -7.19
C ILE A 4 13.57 -14.07 -7.65
N LYS A 5 14.81 -13.74 -7.27
CA LYS A 5 15.97 -14.59 -7.59
C LYS A 5 15.82 -15.99 -6.99
N LYS A 6 15.50 -16.08 -5.69
CA LYS A 6 15.38 -17.36 -4.98
C LYS A 6 14.29 -18.29 -5.54
N ASN A 7 13.11 -17.75 -5.85
CA ASN A 7 11.95 -18.58 -6.19
C ASN A 7 11.78 -18.78 -7.70
N LEU A 8 12.30 -17.87 -8.53
CA LEU A 8 12.06 -17.88 -9.98
C LEU A 8 13.35 -18.00 -10.81
N ASN A 9 14.53 -18.06 -10.18
CA ASN A 9 15.82 -18.10 -10.88
C ASN A 9 16.01 -16.90 -11.85
N LEU A 10 15.48 -15.73 -11.48
CA LEU A 10 15.55 -14.51 -12.28
C LEU A 10 16.48 -13.47 -11.62
N SER A 11 17.70 -13.38 -12.15
CA SER A 11 18.63 -12.30 -11.85
C SER A 11 18.23 -10.99 -12.56
N ARG A 12 18.84 -9.85 -12.20
CA ARG A 12 18.62 -8.58 -12.91
C ARG A 12 18.88 -8.74 -14.41
N MET A 13 19.92 -9.47 -14.80
CA MET A 13 20.25 -9.70 -16.21
C MET A 13 19.21 -10.58 -16.91
N LYS A 14 18.73 -11.64 -16.25
CA LYS A 14 17.62 -12.45 -16.79
C LYS A 14 16.32 -11.65 -16.90
N MET A 15 16.06 -10.70 -16.00
CA MET A 15 14.91 -9.81 -16.13
C MET A 15 15.02 -8.82 -17.29
N ILE A 16 16.22 -8.31 -17.58
CA ILE A 16 16.47 -7.49 -18.77
C ILE A 16 16.29 -8.33 -20.04
N ALA A 17 16.86 -9.54 -20.07
CA ALA A 17 16.64 -10.48 -21.17
C ALA A 17 15.17 -10.82 -21.36
N PHE A 18 14.42 -11.02 -20.27
CA PHE A 18 12.98 -11.24 -20.31
C PHE A 18 12.23 -10.07 -20.94
N ALA A 19 12.56 -8.83 -20.57
CA ALA A 19 11.97 -7.62 -21.14
C ALA A 19 12.27 -7.47 -22.63
N LEU A 20 13.46 -7.85 -23.08
CA LEU A 20 13.84 -7.86 -24.49
C LEU A 20 13.12 -8.96 -25.29
N LEU A 21 12.92 -10.13 -24.69
CA LEU A 21 12.27 -11.27 -25.34
C LEU A 21 10.75 -11.13 -25.40
N ALA A 22 10.11 -10.77 -24.28
CA ALA A 22 8.65 -10.76 -24.12
C ALA A 22 8.01 -9.36 -24.31
N GLY A 23 8.83 -8.33 -24.43
CA GLY A 23 8.41 -6.93 -24.57
C GLY A 23 8.35 -6.15 -23.25
N CYS A 24 8.54 -4.84 -23.35
CA CYS A 24 8.46 -3.87 -22.25
C CYS A 24 8.20 -2.45 -22.80
N ASP A 25 8.05 -1.45 -21.92
CA ASP A 25 7.79 -0.06 -22.34
C ASP A 25 8.87 0.52 -23.29
N TYR A 26 10.11 0.02 -23.24
CA TYR A 26 11.19 0.41 -24.16
C TYR A 26 11.22 -0.39 -25.47
N CYS A 27 10.56 -1.55 -25.51
CA CYS A 27 10.45 -2.42 -26.68
C CYS A 27 9.12 -3.18 -26.61
N PRO A 28 7.99 -2.57 -26.98
CA PRO A 28 6.67 -3.15 -26.75
C PRO A 28 6.46 -4.52 -27.41
N GLU A 29 7.02 -4.68 -28.61
CA GLU A 29 6.88 -5.88 -29.43
C GLU A 29 7.71 -7.07 -28.94
N GLY A 30 8.82 -6.81 -28.22
CA GLY A 30 9.79 -7.85 -27.87
C GLY A 30 10.30 -8.62 -29.08
N VAL A 31 10.49 -9.93 -28.93
CA VAL A 31 10.79 -10.84 -30.05
C VAL A 31 9.46 -11.43 -30.56
N PRO A 32 9.15 -11.34 -31.86
CA PRO A 32 7.92 -11.89 -32.42
C PRO A 32 7.69 -13.34 -32.02
N SER A 33 6.45 -13.70 -31.70
CA SER A 33 6.04 -15.06 -31.27
C SER A 33 6.65 -15.58 -29.95
N ILE A 34 7.48 -14.79 -29.28
CA ILE A 34 8.06 -15.09 -27.97
C ILE A 34 7.31 -14.31 -26.89
N GLY A 35 6.24 -14.93 -26.38
CA GLY A 35 5.51 -14.41 -25.23
C GLY A 35 6.22 -14.64 -23.89
N LYS A 36 5.60 -14.17 -22.82
CA LYS A 36 6.09 -14.25 -21.44
C LYS A 36 6.40 -15.68 -21.01
N GLU A 37 5.55 -16.63 -21.34
CA GLU A 37 5.69 -18.03 -20.93
C GLU A 37 6.94 -18.66 -21.56
N LYS A 38 7.11 -18.48 -22.87
CA LYS A 38 8.26 -19.01 -23.62
C LYS A 38 9.58 -18.37 -23.17
N ALA A 39 9.59 -17.04 -23.01
CA ALA A 39 10.75 -16.31 -22.51
C ALA A 39 11.12 -16.76 -21.09
N PHE A 40 10.12 -16.93 -20.21
CA PHE A 40 10.35 -17.36 -18.84
C PHE A 40 10.88 -18.80 -18.75
N GLN A 41 10.30 -19.73 -19.51
CA GLN A 41 10.75 -21.12 -19.55
C GLN A 41 12.20 -21.21 -20.01
N TYR A 42 12.55 -20.51 -21.10
CA TYR A 42 13.93 -20.43 -21.58
C TYR A 42 14.90 -19.94 -20.51
N LEU A 43 14.60 -18.81 -19.86
CA LEU A 43 15.51 -18.20 -18.88
C LEU A 43 15.68 -19.05 -17.61
N ARG A 44 14.67 -19.85 -17.25
CA ARG A 44 14.69 -20.72 -16.08
C ARG A 44 15.56 -21.95 -16.31
N GLU A 45 15.61 -22.47 -17.54
CA GLU A 45 16.46 -23.61 -17.94
C GLU A 45 17.96 -23.28 -17.84
N LEU A 46 18.32 -22.01 -17.94
CA LEU A 46 19.71 -21.59 -17.91
C LEU A 46 20.26 -21.47 -16.47
N PRO A 47 21.50 -21.93 -16.24
CA PRO A 47 22.22 -21.66 -15.00
C PRO A 47 22.30 -20.16 -14.67
N ASP A 48 22.51 -19.85 -13.40
CA ASP A 48 22.36 -18.49 -12.88
C ASP A 48 23.58 -17.58 -13.13
N ASP A 49 24.73 -18.20 -13.39
CA ASP A 49 26.01 -17.59 -13.74
C ASP A 49 26.18 -17.30 -15.25
N VAL A 50 25.24 -17.76 -16.08
CA VAL A 50 25.25 -17.49 -17.52
C VAL A 50 25.07 -16.00 -17.78
N ASP A 51 25.98 -15.43 -18.58
CA ASP A 51 25.78 -14.13 -19.21
C ASP A 51 24.74 -14.24 -20.33
N ILE A 52 23.48 -14.12 -19.93
CA ILE A 52 22.32 -14.23 -20.83
C ILE A 52 22.32 -13.18 -21.94
N LEU A 53 22.79 -11.96 -21.67
CA LEU A 53 22.80 -10.89 -22.67
C LEU A 53 23.85 -11.17 -23.74
N LYS A 54 25.03 -11.68 -23.34
CA LYS A 54 26.05 -12.17 -24.29
C LYS A 54 25.55 -13.37 -25.07
N ARG A 55 24.87 -14.32 -24.42
CA ARG A 55 24.29 -15.50 -25.09
C ARG A 55 23.28 -15.09 -26.17
N LEU A 56 22.35 -14.20 -25.85
CA LEU A 56 21.36 -13.66 -26.78
C LEU A 56 22.01 -12.92 -27.96
N ARG A 57 23.07 -12.15 -27.71
CA ARG A 57 23.85 -11.50 -28.77
C ARG A 57 24.53 -12.50 -29.69
N ASN A 58 25.17 -13.53 -29.12
CA ASN A 58 25.81 -14.58 -29.92
C ASN A 58 24.79 -15.28 -30.83
N ILE A 59 23.61 -15.62 -30.29
CA ILE A 59 22.50 -16.21 -31.08
C ILE A 59 22.10 -15.31 -32.25
N ALA A 60 22.05 -13.99 -32.05
CA ALA A 60 21.70 -13.03 -33.10
C ALA A 60 22.78 -12.90 -34.19
N THR A 61 24.06 -13.05 -33.84
CA THR A 61 25.19 -12.83 -34.77
C THR A 61 25.67 -14.10 -35.48
N LEU A 62 25.29 -15.29 -35.02
CA LEU A 62 25.68 -16.55 -35.65
C LEU A 62 25.08 -16.64 -37.07
N LYS A 63 25.94 -16.42 -38.07
CA LYS A 63 25.66 -16.75 -39.48
C LYS A 63 25.77 -18.26 -39.66
N GLU A 64 24.94 -18.85 -40.51
CA GLU A 64 24.92 -20.30 -40.81
C GLU A 64 26.16 -20.79 -41.61
N GLU A 65 27.17 -19.95 -41.78
CA GLU A 65 28.40 -20.26 -42.52
C GLU A 65 29.37 -21.04 -41.63
N ASN A 66 29.07 -22.33 -41.49
CA ASN A 66 29.99 -23.49 -41.39
C ASN A 66 29.18 -24.68 -40.89
N ALA A 67 28.20 -25.12 -41.68
CA ALA A 67 27.65 -26.47 -41.57
C ALA A 67 28.64 -27.48 -42.19
N SER A 68 29.85 -27.54 -41.61
CA SER A 68 30.63 -28.77 -41.60
C SER A 68 30.31 -29.44 -40.27
N ASP A 69 29.79 -30.66 -40.31
CA ASP A 69 29.39 -31.49 -39.17
C ASP A 69 30.44 -31.52 -38.04
N GLY A 70 30.39 -30.52 -37.16
CA GLY A 70 31.32 -30.31 -36.06
C GLY A 70 30.64 -29.56 -34.93
N GLU A 71 30.15 -30.34 -33.96
CA GLU A 71 29.78 -29.92 -32.59
C GLU A 71 28.80 -28.74 -32.45
N LEU A 72 27.61 -28.86 -33.06
CA LEU A 72 26.42 -28.27 -32.43
C LEU A 72 26.06 -29.13 -31.23
N ASN A 73 26.50 -28.72 -30.03
CA ASN A 73 26.21 -29.38 -28.76
C ASN A 73 24.75 -29.88 -28.69
N GLU A 74 24.60 -31.19 -28.48
CA GLU A 74 23.37 -31.99 -28.38
C GLU A 74 22.38 -31.54 -27.27
N THR A 75 22.67 -30.41 -26.61
CA THR A 75 22.04 -29.86 -25.39
C THR A 75 21.21 -28.59 -25.62
N THR A 76 21.01 -28.13 -26.86
CA THR A 76 20.20 -26.93 -27.13
C THR A 76 18.70 -27.17 -26.97
N SER A 77 18.10 -26.53 -25.96
CA SER A 77 16.67 -26.62 -25.64
C SER A 77 15.75 -26.23 -26.81
N LYS A 78 14.56 -26.84 -26.87
CA LYS A 78 13.49 -26.49 -27.82
C LYS A 78 13.16 -24.98 -27.77
N PHE A 79 13.23 -24.37 -26.60
CA PHE A 79 12.99 -22.93 -26.44
C PHE A 79 14.11 -22.09 -27.05
N GLU A 80 15.37 -22.52 -26.92
CA GLU A 80 16.49 -21.79 -27.50
C GLU A 80 16.43 -21.81 -29.03
N LYS A 81 16.10 -22.96 -29.64
CA LYS A 81 15.91 -23.08 -31.09
C LYS A 81 14.79 -22.16 -31.60
N LEU A 82 13.67 -22.10 -30.87
CA LEU A 82 12.54 -21.22 -31.19
C LEU A 82 12.92 -19.73 -31.04
N ILE A 83 13.62 -19.37 -29.98
CA ILE A 83 14.08 -17.99 -29.74
C ILE A 83 15.10 -17.59 -30.80
N ALA A 84 16.05 -18.47 -31.14
CA ALA A 84 17.06 -18.22 -32.17
C ALA A 84 16.45 -17.98 -33.55
N SER A 85 15.42 -18.74 -33.95
CA SER A 85 14.77 -18.54 -35.25
C SER A 85 14.10 -17.17 -35.38
N HIS A 86 13.62 -16.59 -34.27
CA HIS A 86 12.98 -15.28 -34.28
C HIS A 86 13.96 -14.13 -34.09
N ILE A 87 14.97 -14.30 -33.24
CA ILE A 87 16.02 -13.28 -33.02
C ILE A 87 16.81 -13.02 -34.30
N LYS A 88 17.14 -14.04 -35.09
CA LYS A 88 17.91 -13.90 -36.35
C LYS A 88 17.22 -12.97 -37.37
N MET A 89 15.90 -12.80 -37.27
CA MET A 89 15.14 -11.89 -38.15
C MET A 89 15.27 -10.42 -37.70
N LEU A 90 15.79 -10.15 -36.51
CA LEU A 90 15.90 -8.82 -35.92
C LEU A 90 17.31 -8.25 -36.14
N LYS A 91 17.40 -7.13 -36.86
CA LYS A 91 18.69 -6.50 -37.22
C LYS A 91 19.49 -5.98 -36.01
N ASN A 92 18.82 -5.53 -34.95
CA ASN A 92 19.43 -4.82 -33.83
C ASN A 92 19.26 -5.53 -32.48
N PHE A 93 19.10 -6.86 -32.48
CA PHE A 93 18.89 -7.61 -31.24
C PHE A 93 20.19 -8.17 -30.65
N PRO A 94 20.38 -8.12 -29.31
CA PRO A 94 19.61 -7.35 -28.35
C PRO A 94 20.01 -5.87 -28.38
N ASP A 95 19.01 -4.97 -28.27
CA ASP A 95 19.24 -3.53 -28.36
C ASP A 95 20.09 -3.02 -27.18
N LYS A 96 21.29 -2.53 -27.50
CA LYS A 96 22.24 -2.04 -26.51
C LYS A 96 21.73 -0.79 -25.79
N ALA A 97 21.02 0.11 -26.46
CA ALA A 97 20.51 1.32 -25.82
C ALA A 97 19.49 0.99 -24.73
N ILE A 98 18.64 -0.02 -24.98
CA ILE A 98 17.67 -0.51 -23.99
C ILE A 98 18.37 -1.19 -22.81
N ILE A 99 19.38 -2.04 -23.09
CA ILE A 99 20.18 -2.67 -22.02
C ILE A 99 20.84 -1.59 -21.16
N ASP A 100 21.49 -0.61 -21.79
CA ASP A 100 22.20 0.46 -21.09
C ASP A 100 21.23 1.30 -20.26
N GLU A 101 20.02 1.58 -20.75
CA GLU A 101 18.94 2.25 -20.00
C GLU A 101 18.59 1.48 -18.72
N PHE A 102 18.36 0.16 -18.83
CA PHE A 102 18.05 -0.67 -17.67
C PHE A 102 19.21 -0.80 -16.68
N LEU A 103 20.45 -0.70 -17.15
CA LEU A 103 21.65 -0.81 -16.34
C LEU A 103 22.06 0.53 -15.71
N ARG A 104 21.66 1.65 -16.30
CA ARG A 104 22.00 2.99 -15.81
C ARG A 104 21.57 3.15 -14.34
N PRO A 105 22.49 3.53 -13.44
CA PRO A 105 22.12 3.90 -12.09
C PRO A 105 21.13 5.06 -12.14
N ARG A 106 20.01 4.93 -11.42
CA ARG A 106 19.08 6.07 -11.29
C ARG A 106 19.77 7.15 -10.46
N THR A 107 19.93 8.33 -11.04
CA THR A 107 20.22 9.55 -10.29
C THR A 107 18.90 10.04 -9.71
N CYS A 108 18.48 9.44 -8.60
CA CYS A 108 17.46 10.09 -7.80
C CYS A 108 18.13 11.31 -7.15
N PRO A 109 17.62 12.55 -7.35
CA PRO A 109 18.07 13.66 -6.53
C PRO A 109 17.91 13.24 -5.07
N ASN A 110 18.91 13.57 -4.24
CA ASN A 110 18.79 13.34 -2.81
C ASN A 110 17.74 14.32 -2.28
N VAL A 111 16.48 13.91 -2.34
CA VAL A 111 15.37 14.66 -1.77
C VAL A 111 15.41 14.38 -0.28
N GLU A 112 15.80 15.38 0.50
CA GLU A 112 15.58 15.34 1.94
C GLU A 112 14.07 15.21 2.17
N ILE A 113 13.65 14.02 2.58
CA ILE A 113 12.27 13.79 2.99
C ILE A 113 12.09 14.57 4.29
N GLY A 114 11.39 15.69 4.21
CA GLY A 114 11.07 16.53 5.38
C GLY A 114 10.23 15.80 6.43
N SER A 115 9.89 16.51 7.50
CA SER A 115 9.06 15.96 8.57
C SER A 115 7.60 15.75 8.14
N TRP A 116 6.93 14.78 8.77
CA TRP A 116 5.49 14.58 8.60
C TRP A 116 4.71 15.52 9.51
N TYR A 117 3.92 16.43 8.93
CA TYR A 117 3.14 17.42 9.67
C TYR A 117 1.66 17.05 9.75
N MET A 118 0.96 17.64 10.73
CA MET A 118 -0.50 17.55 10.83
C MET A 118 -1.15 18.11 9.57
N PRO A 119 -2.14 17.42 8.97
CA PRO A 119 -2.86 17.97 7.83
C PRO A 119 -3.59 19.28 8.19
N SER A 120 -3.41 20.33 7.38
CA SER A 120 -4.13 21.60 7.54
C SER A 120 -5.57 21.46 7.06
N PHE A 121 -6.54 21.65 7.97
CA PHE A 121 -7.96 21.61 7.63
C PHE A 121 -8.33 22.71 6.62
N ARG A 122 -8.00 23.97 6.89
CA ARG A 122 -8.34 25.11 6.01
C ARG A 122 -7.76 24.98 4.59
N SER A 123 -6.51 24.54 4.48
CA SER A 123 -5.85 24.37 3.17
C SER A 123 -6.49 23.23 2.38
N PHE A 124 -6.76 22.10 3.05
CA PHE A 124 -7.43 20.95 2.45
C PHE A 124 -8.87 21.30 2.04
N HIS A 125 -9.62 21.96 2.91
CA HIS A 125 -10.99 22.41 2.64
C HIS A 125 -11.06 23.32 1.41
N SER A 126 -10.25 24.38 1.40
CA SER A 126 -10.17 25.33 0.27
C SER A 126 -9.80 24.62 -1.04
N PHE A 127 -8.90 23.64 -0.99
CA PHE A 127 -8.49 22.88 -2.16
C PHE A 127 -9.62 21.97 -2.67
N MET A 128 -10.27 21.22 -1.79
CA MET A 128 -11.30 20.25 -2.17
C MET A 128 -12.61 20.90 -2.63
N ILE A 129 -12.98 22.05 -2.06
CA ILE A 129 -14.08 22.87 -2.58
C ILE A 129 -13.82 23.23 -4.05
N ARG A 130 -12.61 23.71 -4.37
CA ARG A 130 -12.27 24.19 -5.73
C ARG A 130 -12.02 23.08 -6.73
N LYS A 131 -11.34 22.00 -6.32
CA LYS A 131 -10.82 20.98 -7.24
C LYS A 131 -11.70 19.74 -7.36
N ALA A 132 -12.47 19.44 -6.32
CA ALA A 132 -13.30 18.25 -6.28
C ALA A 132 -14.79 18.55 -6.01
N GLN A 133 -15.14 19.82 -5.76
CA GLN A 133 -16.51 20.26 -5.48
C GLN A 133 -17.17 19.49 -4.32
N TRP A 134 -16.37 19.13 -3.31
CA TRP A 134 -16.88 18.44 -2.13
C TRP A 134 -17.64 19.40 -1.20
N THR A 135 -18.65 18.89 -0.51
CA THR A 135 -19.33 19.66 0.55
C THR A 135 -18.43 19.77 1.79
N SER A 136 -18.64 20.81 2.60
CA SER A 136 -17.88 21.02 3.85
C SER A 136 -18.00 19.83 4.81
N GLU A 137 -19.17 19.24 4.93
CA GLU A 137 -19.44 18.07 5.78
C GLU A 137 -18.64 16.86 5.31
N TYR A 138 -18.59 16.66 3.99
CA TYR A 138 -17.84 15.56 3.40
C TYR A 138 -16.34 15.75 3.59
N ILE A 139 -15.84 16.96 3.34
CA ILE A 139 -14.43 17.33 3.57
C ILE A 139 -14.01 17.00 5.00
N ILE A 140 -14.75 17.49 6.00
CA ILE A 140 -14.47 17.20 7.42
C ILE A 140 -14.47 15.71 7.69
N SER A 141 -15.46 14.98 7.16
CA SER A 141 -15.55 13.52 7.34
C SER A 141 -14.32 12.76 6.82
N LYS A 142 -13.56 13.35 5.88
CA LYS A 142 -12.35 12.75 5.29
C LYS A 142 -11.06 13.20 5.95
N ILE A 143 -10.92 14.48 6.24
CA ILE A 143 -9.67 15.04 6.77
C ILE A 143 -9.55 14.86 8.29
N PHE A 144 -10.66 14.92 9.02
CA PHE A 144 -10.60 14.87 10.49
C PHE A 144 -10.03 13.54 11.03
N PRO A 145 -10.37 12.36 10.48
CA PRO A 145 -9.70 11.11 10.86
C PRO A 145 -8.17 11.11 10.61
N LEU A 146 -7.69 11.87 9.62
CA LEU A 146 -6.25 12.00 9.36
C LEU A 146 -5.57 12.93 10.38
N ILE A 147 -6.27 13.99 10.79
CA ILE A 147 -5.83 14.91 11.84
C ILE A 147 -5.71 14.16 13.18
N THR A 148 -6.74 13.42 13.59
CA THR A 148 -6.72 12.64 14.85
C THR A 148 -5.69 11.53 14.80
N PHE A 149 -5.55 10.83 13.67
CA PHE A 149 -4.51 9.82 13.49
C PHE A 149 -3.10 10.41 13.66
N TRP A 150 -2.79 11.52 12.99
CA TRP A 150 -1.48 12.15 13.10
C TRP A 150 -1.22 12.62 14.54
N TYR A 151 -2.21 13.26 15.16
CA TYR A 151 -2.11 13.74 16.54
C TYR A 151 -1.82 12.60 17.53
N LEU A 152 -2.57 11.50 17.44
CA LEU A 152 -2.39 10.34 18.32
C LEU A 152 -1.04 9.65 18.13
N ASN A 153 -0.54 9.55 16.89
CA ASN A 153 0.67 8.79 16.59
C ASN A 153 1.96 9.61 16.74
N TYR A 154 1.90 10.92 16.50
CA TYR A 154 3.05 11.80 16.43
C TYR A 154 2.92 13.01 17.36
N GLY A 155 1.81 13.75 17.27
CA GLY A 155 1.62 15.00 18.00
C GLY A 155 1.75 14.87 19.52
N THR A 156 1.13 13.84 20.10
CA THR A 156 1.16 13.56 21.55
C THR A 156 2.55 13.25 22.10
N LYS A 157 3.47 12.76 21.27
CA LYS A 157 4.83 12.38 21.67
C LYS A 157 5.83 13.52 21.55
N LEU A 158 5.58 14.45 20.64
CA LEU A 158 6.55 15.47 20.28
C LEU A 158 6.48 16.69 21.22
N GLY A 159 5.55 16.71 22.19
CA GLY A 159 5.33 17.88 23.05
C GLY A 159 5.05 19.16 22.26
N LEU A 160 4.64 19.01 20.99
CA LEU A 160 4.47 20.10 20.03
C LEU A 160 3.18 20.84 20.37
N PHE A 161 3.25 21.71 21.37
CA PHE A 161 2.24 22.74 21.66
C PHE A 161 2.32 23.91 20.66
N ILE A 162 2.63 23.62 19.38
CA ILE A 162 2.69 24.64 18.33
C ILE A 162 1.46 24.47 17.45
N GLY A 163 0.44 25.29 17.69
CA GLY A 163 -0.82 25.33 16.94
C GLY A 163 -2.03 24.76 17.68
N GLU A 164 -3.23 24.95 17.11
CA GLU A 164 -4.47 24.38 17.61
C GLU A 164 -4.48 22.85 17.42
N GLN A 165 -4.63 22.12 18.53
CA GLN A 165 -4.68 20.65 18.54
C GLN A 165 -6.14 20.17 18.59
N PRO A 166 -6.45 18.99 18.02
CA PRO A 166 -7.77 18.39 18.19
C PRO A 166 -7.98 18.03 19.68
N LYS A 167 -9.03 18.60 20.27
CA LYS A 167 -9.36 18.38 21.69
C LYS A 167 -10.28 17.17 21.82
N ILE A 168 -9.86 16.20 22.62
CA ILE A 168 -10.62 14.98 22.86
C ILE A 168 -11.62 15.19 24.00
N LYS A 169 -12.91 14.95 23.74
CA LYS A 169 -13.98 15.04 24.77
C LYS A 169 -14.11 13.74 25.56
N GLY A 170 -13.90 12.60 24.90
CA GLY A 170 -13.94 11.30 25.56
C GLY A 170 -14.31 10.15 24.64
N ILE A 171 -14.41 8.96 25.21
CA ILE A 171 -14.82 7.76 24.48
C ILE A 171 -16.34 7.73 24.42
N PHE A 172 -16.90 7.64 23.21
CA PHE A 172 -18.34 7.49 23.01
C PHE A 172 -18.78 6.04 23.25
N ARG A 173 -18.16 5.07 22.55
CA ARG A 173 -18.43 3.63 22.72
C ARG A 173 -17.29 2.77 22.17
N GLN A 174 -17.30 1.49 22.53
CA GLN A 174 -16.44 0.47 21.90
C GLN A 174 -16.97 0.05 20.52
N ARG A 175 -16.05 -0.26 19.61
CA ARG A 175 -16.28 -0.71 18.24
C ARG A 175 -15.29 -1.81 17.86
N VAL A 176 -15.58 -2.51 16.77
CA VAL A 176 -14.65 -3.43 16.11
C VAL A 176 -14.58 -3.05 14.64
N ARG A 177 -13.36 -2.84 14.11
CA ARG A 177 -13.11 -2.53 12.70
C ARG A 177 -12.13 -3.55 12.14
N ASN A 178 -12.59 -4.38 11.20
CA ASN A 178 -11.78 -5.44 10.58
C ASN A 178 -11.09 -6.36 11.60
N GLY A 179 -11.81 -6.75 12.66
CA GLY A 179 -11.28 -7.58 13.75
C GLY A 179 -10.43 -6.83 14.78
N VAL A 180 -10.14 -5.54 14.56
CA VAL A 180 -9.37 -4.71 15.50
C VAL A 180 -10.32 -4.03 16.49
N PRO A 181 -10.10 -4.18 17.81
CA PRO A 181 -10.84 -3.43 18.83
C PRO A 181 -10.55 -1.93 18.75
N CYS A 182 -11.60 -1.13 18.70
CA CYS A 182 -11.54 0.31 18.57
C CYS A 182 -12.44 1.01 19.58
N TYR A 183 -12.21 2.30 19.76
CA TYR A 183 -13.18 3.22 20.33
C TYR A 183 -13.73 4.13 19.24
N GLU A 184 -15.01 4.43 19.32
CA GLU A 184 -15.57 5.62 18.71
C GLU A 184 -15.33 6.77 19.68
N VAL A 185 -14.51 7.74 19.27
CA VAL A 185 -14.00 8.82 20.10
C VAL A 185 -14.66 10.12 19.72
N GLN A 186 -15.08 10.88 20.72
CA GLN A 186 -15.68 12.19 20.56
C GLN A 186 -14.62 13.28 20.71
N TRP A 187 -14.63 14.23 19.78
CA TRP A 187 -13.71 15.36 19.71
C TRP A 187 -14.48 16.67 19.63
N GLU A 188 -13.89 17.74 20.16
CA GLU A 188 -14.44 19.09 19.99
C GLU A 188 -14.39 19.50 18.50
N ARG A 189 -15.27 20.43 18.14
CA ARG A 189 -15.20 21.07 16.83
C ARG A 189 -13.87 21.82 16.70
N LEU A 190 -13.28 21.81 15.50
CA LEU A 190 -12.11 22.63 15.21
C LEU A 190 -12.52 24.10 15.23
N ASP A 191 -11.70 24.96 15.82
CA ASP A 191 -11.97 26.41 15.82
C ASP A 191 -11.94 26.97 14.38
N GLU A 192 -11.12 26.38 13.50
CA GLU A 192 -11.08 26.65 12.06
C GLU A 192 -12.35 26.21 11.30
N ASP A 193 -13.22 25.37 11.86
CA ASP A 193 -14.46 24.93 11.21
C ASP A 193 -15.59 25.95 11.37
N VAL A 194 -15.55 26.95 10.49
CA VAL A 194 -16.59 27.97 10.33
C VAL A 194 -17.70 27.54 9.35
N TRP A 195 -17.56 26.39 8.70
CA TRP A 195 -18.46 25.97 7.62
C TRP A 195 -19.52 24.97 8.07
N THR A 196 -19.25 24.16 9.09
CA THR A 196 -20.24 23.17 9.55
C THR A 196 -20.83 23.52 10.91
N GLN A 197 -22.09 23.12 11.10
CA GLN A 197 -22.84 23.31 12.33
C GLN A 197 -22.67 22.12 13.30
N LYS A 198 -21.60 21.32 13.15
CA LYS A 198 -21.38 20.15 14.01
C LYS A 198 -21.02 20.59 15.43
N GLU A 199 -21.69 20.02 16.43
CA GLU A 199 -21.34 20.26 17.83
C GLU A 199 -20.02 19.58 18.23
N PHE A 200 -19.77 18.39 17.67
CA PHE A 200 -18.58 17.59 17.90
C PHE A 200 -18.31 16.68 16.71
N TYR A 201 -17.11 16.08 16.68
CA TYR A 201 -16.76 15.07 15.70
C TYR A 201 -16.61 13.70 16.33
N LEU A 202 -16.82 12.67 15.51
CA LEU A 202 -16.60 11.28 15.88
C LEU A 202 -15.57 10.67 14.94
N THR A 203 -14.59 9.95 15.51
CA THR A 203 -13.65 9.12 14.75
C THR A 203 -13.58 7.72 15.37
N ILE A 204 -13.03 6.76 14.62
CA ILE A 204 -12.81 5.39 15.09
C ILE A 204 -11.30 5.17 15.23
N GLU A 205 -10.86 5.09 16.48
CA GLU A 205 -9.45 4.98 16.86
C GLU A 205 -9.16 3.62 17.50
N GLU A 206 -7.95 3.12 17.32
CA GLU A 206 -7.55 1.84 17.92
C GLU A 206 -7.54 1.92 19.44
N LYS A 207 -8.09 0.88 20.08
CA LYS A 207 -8.23 0.84 21.53
C LYS A 207 -6.87 0.97 22.23
N GLU A 208 -5.86 0.27 21.73
CA GLU A 208 -4.51 0.29 22.31
C GLU A 208 -3.89 1.70 22.28
N THR A 209 -4.05 2.43 21.17
CA THR A 209 -3.56 3.80 21.05
C THR A 209 -4.18 4.72 22.09
N ILE A 210 -5.51 4.68 22.24
CA ILE A 210 -6.22 5.52 23.22
C ILE A 210 -5.89 5.09 24.65
N ASP A 211 -5.89 3.80 24.95
CA ASP A 211 -5.60 3.28 26.28
C ASP A 211 -4.18 3.69 26.73
N LYS A 212 -3.21 3.74 25.81
CA LYS A 212 -1.84 4.18 26.05
C LYS A 212 -1.70 5.70 26.17
N THR A 213 -2.32 6.46 25.28
CA THR A 213 -2.15 7.92 25.20
C THR A 213 -3.03 8.66 26.22
N PHE A 214 -4.24 8.16 26.50
CA PHE A 214 -5.23 8.80 27.36
C PHE A 214 -5.87 7.80 28.36
N PRO A 215 -5.10 7.24 29.30
CA PRO A 215 -5.60 6.23 30.24
C PRO A 215 -6.75 6.75 31.11
N HIS A 216 -6.78 8.05 31.43
CA HIS A 216 -7.86 8.67 32.21
C HIS A 216 -9.21 8.62 31.48
N LEU A 217 -9.23 8.77 30.14
CA LEU A 217 -10.48 8.68 29.36
C LEU A 217 -11.02 7.25 29.33
N ARG A 218 -10.13 6.26 29.31
CA ARG A 218 -10.49 4.84 29.45
C ARG A 218 -11.13 4.58 30.81
N LEU A 219 -10.55 5.08 31.90
CA LEU A 219 -11.11 4.91 33.25
C LEU A 219 -12.50 5.54 33.36
N ALA A 220 -12.66 6.80 32.95
CA ALA A 220 -13.95 7.49 32.93
C ALA A 220 -14.99 6.76 32.07
N TYR A 221 -14.57 6.19 30.94
CA TYR A 221 -15.44 5.37 30.10
C TYR A 221 -15.92 4.10 30.82
N LEU A 222 -15.02 3.37 31.48
CA LEU A 222 -15.35 2.14 32.18
C LEU A 222 -16.30 2.41 33.35
N GLU A 223 -16.04 3.48 34.13
CA GLU A 223 -16.93 3.91 35.21
C GLU A 223 -18.34 4.22 34.70
N ARG A 224 -18.45 4.99 33.60
CA ARG A 224 -19.74 5.29 32.97
C ARG A 224 -20.45 4.03 32.48
N VAL A 225 -19.72 3.06 31.94
CA VAL A 225 -20.29 1.78 31.49
C VAL A 225 -20.80 0.94 32.65
N GLU A 226 -20.04 0.85 33.76
CA GLU A 226 -20.48 0.11 34.95
C GLU A 226 -21.69 0.76 35.61
N HIS A 227 -21.72 2.09 35.71
CA HIS A 227 -22.88 2.83 36.20
C HIS A 227 -24.13 2.52 35.36
N ALA A 228 -24.02 2.63 34.03
CA ALA A 228 -25.12 2.33 33.12
C ALA A 228 -25.60 0.87 33.20
N LYS A 229 -24.70 -0.09 33.51
CA LYS A 229 -25.09 -1.48 33.75
C LYS A 229 -25.86 -1.63 35.07
N ALA A 230 -25.41 -0.97 36.13
CA ALA A 230 -26.09 -1.01 37.43
C ALA A 230 -27.50 -0.41 37.34
N GLU A 231 -27.66 0.74 36.68
CA GLU A 231 -28.97 1.37 36.44
C GLU A 231 -29.90 0.46 35.65
N ARG A 232 -29.41 -0.17 34.57
CA ARG A 232 -30.20 -1.13 33.78
C ARG A 232 -30.65 -2.33 34.61
N LYS A 233 -29.81 -2.83 35.51
CA LYS A 233 -30.18 -3.94 36.39
C LYS A 233 -31.32 -3.55 37.33
N ILE A 234 -31.24 -2.37 37.94
CA ILE A 234 -32.30 -1.82 38.81
C ILE A 234 -33.61 -1.66 38.04
N GLN A 235 -33.55 -1.10 36.82
CA GLN A 235 -34.74 -0.92 35.98
C GLN A 235 -35.39 -2.26 35.63
N VAL A 236 -34.60 -3.28 35.25
CA VAL A 236 -35.11 -4.61 34.94
C VAL A 236 -35.78 -5.26 36.16
N GLU A 237 -35.18 -5.14 37.35
CA GLU A 237 -35.77 -5.66 38.59
C GLU A 237 -37.11 -4.97 38.91
N PHE A 238 -37.17 -3.64 38.75
CA PHE A 238 -38.39 -2.86 38.93
C PHE A 238 -39.51 -3.27 37.97
N ASP A 239 -39.20 -3.48 36.69
CA ASP A 239 -40.16 -3.90 35.66
C ASP A 239 -40.68 -5.33 35.93
N ILE A 240 -39.82 -6.23 36.39
CA ILE A 240 -40.20 -7.59 36.81
C ILE A 240 -41.17 -7.54 37.99
N MET A 241 -40.90 -6.72 39.01
CA MET A 241 -41.81 -6.59 40.17
C MET A 241 -43.18 -6.03 39.75
N HIS A 242 -43.22 -5.00 38.90
CA HIS A 242 -44.47 -4.40 38.42
C HIS A 242 -45.28 -5.35 37.54
N SER A 243 -44.62 -6.16 36.70
CA SER A 243 -45.31 -7.16 35.88
C SER A 243 -45.91 -8.31 36.69
N ARG A 244 -45.27 -8.72 37.79
CA ARG A 244 -45.83 -9.72 38.72
C ARG A 244 -47.04 -9.18 39.48
N ALA A 245 -46.93 -7.97 40.03
CA ALA A 245 -48.05 -7.31 40.73
C ALA A 245 -49.29 -7.06 39.85
N LYS A 246 -49.13 -6.97 38.53
CA LYS A 246 -50.24 -6.88 37.57
C LYS A 246 -50.87 -8.23 37.20
N LYS A 247 -50.19 -9.35 37.44
CA LYS A 247 -50.73 -10.71 37.18
C LYS A 247 -51.51 -11.28 38.36
N ASP A 248 -51.25 -10.77 39.58
CA ASP A 248 -51.92 -11.18 40.81
C ASP A 248 -53.20 -10.36 41.11
N ARG A 249 -53.65 -9.53 40.18
CA ARG A 249 -54.92 -8.79 40.19
C ARG A 249 -55.80 -9.26 39.03
#